data_AF-A0A2T0FH58-F1
#
_entry.id   AF-A0A2T0FH58-F1
#
_cell.length_a   1.000
_cell.length_b   1.000
_cell.length_c   1.000
_cell.angle_alpha   90.00
_cell.angle_beta   90.00
_cell.angle_gamma   90.00
#
_symmetry.space_group_name_H-M   'P 1'
#
loop_
_entity.id
_entity.type
_entity.pdbx_description
1 polymer ?
#
loop_
_entity_poly.entity_id
_entity_poly.type
_entity_poly.pdbx_seq_one_letter_code
_entity_poly.pdbx_strand_id
1 'polypeptide(L)'
;MPPTRQWAKFFLYSGLCIGSGIIFVNYFVPSDEKFLSELSPELKAKYHAEKEIRARANQLMQQKMKDTQDKPAWLQGLKSSQKLERQILEEARKEVEQRTVAGELASERERLRELAEKEKKL
;
A
#
# COMPACT_ATOMS: atom_id res chain seq x y z
N MET A 1 29.58 -10.28 -40.00
CA MET A 1 28.75 -11.42 -40.47
C MET A 1 27.29 -11.02 -40.35
N PRO A 2 26.48 -11.08 -41.42
CA PRO A 2 25.05 -10.76 -41.31
C PRO A 2 24.38 -11.76 -40.35
N PRO A 3 23.39 -11.32 -39.54
CA PRO A 3 22.62 -12.25 -38.72
C PRO A 3 21.99 -13.29 -39.66
N THR A 4 22.23 -14.56 -39.39
CA THR A 4 21.63 -15.63 -40.19
C THR A 4 20.10 -15.58 -40.06
N ARG A 5 19.37 -16.11 -41.05
CA ARG A 5 17.89 -16.10 -41.06
C ARG A 5 17.24 -16.62 -39.77
N GLN A 6 17.96 -17.44 -39.00
CA GLN A 6 17.51 -17.98 -37.71
C GLN A 6 17.50 -16.92 -36.60
N TRP A 7 18.52 -16.05 -36.53
CA TRP A 7 18.58 -14.97 -35.55
C TRP A 7 17.51 -13.91 -35.81
N ALA A 8 17.22 -13.59 -37.07
CA ALA A 8 16.13 -12.68 -37.43
C ALA A 8 14.76 -13.18 -36.92
N LYS A 9 14.49 -14.49 -37.05
CA LYS A 9 13.27 -15.11 -36.51
C LYS A 9 13.23 -15.02 -34.99
N PHE A 10 14.34 -15.29 -34.31
CA PHE A 10 14.42 -15.21 -32.85
C PHE A 10 14.10 -13.80 -32.32
N PHE A 11 14.66 -12.75 -32.93
CA PHE A 11 14.34 -11.37 -32.56
C PHE A 11 12.87 -11.02 -32.84
N LEU A 12 12.30 -11.53 -33.94
CA LEU A 12 10.89 -11.33 -34.25
C LEU A 12 9.97 -11.99 -33.21
N TYR A 13 10.21 -13.26 -32.86
CA TYR A 13 9.39 -13.98 -31.88
C TYR A 13 9.53 -13.41 -30.47
N SER A 14 10.74 -13.04 -30.05
CA SER A 14 10.96 -12.41 -28.74
C SER A 14 10.31 -11.03 -28.68
N GLY A 15 10.45 -10.21 -29.73
CA GLY A 15 9.77 -8.93 -29.84
C GLY A 15 8.24 -9.08 -29.81
N LEU A 16 7.70 -10.08 -30.50
CA LEU A 16 6.26 -10.37 -30.51
C LEU A 16 5.75 -10.84 -29.14
N CYS A 17 6.53 -11.63 -28.41
CA CYS A 17 6.19 -12.10 -27.07
C CYS A 17 6.20 -10.96 -26.03
N ILE A 18 7.22 -10.09 -26.09
CA ILE A 18 7.29 -8.92 -25.20
C ILE A 18 6.20 -7.91 -25.55
N GLY A 19 6.01 -7.65 -26.85
CA GLY A 19 4.99 -6.74 -27.35
C GLY A 19 3.57 -7.21 -27.01
N SER A 20 3.28 -8.51 -27.13
CA SER A 20 1.98 -9.07 -26.74
C SER A 20 1.73 -8.93 -25.24
N GLY A 21 2.75 -9.10 -24.40
CA GLY A 21 2.66 -8.88 -22.95
C GLY A 21 2.26 -7.44 -22.60
N ILE A 22 2.89 -6.44 -23.23
CA ILE A 22 2.59 -5.02 -23.00
C ILE A 22 1.15 -4.69 -23.44
N ILE A 23 0.74 -5.20 -24.61
CA ILE A 23 -0.64 -5.03 -25.11
C ILE A 23 -1.63 -5.65 -24.13
N PHE A 24 -1.35 -6.84 -23.62
CA PHE A 24 -2.22 -7.52 -22.66
C PHE A 24 -2.40 -6.72 -21.38
N VAL A 25 -1.30 -6.19 -20.81
CA VAL A 25 -1.35 -5.38 -19.60
C VAL A 25 -2.19 -4.12 -19.82
N ASN A 26 -2.01 -3.43 -20.95
CA ASN A 26 -2.72 -2.18 -21.19
C ASN A 26 -4.22 -2.37 -21.51
N TYR A 27 -4.61 -3.53 -22.05
CA TYR A 27 -5.98 -3.78 -22.51
C TYR A 27 -6.83 -4.58 -21.52
N PHE A 28 -6.25 -5.58 -20.84
CA PHE A 28 -7.00 -6.49 -19.95
C PHE A 28 -6.93 -6.09 -18.48
N VAL A 29 -5.92 -5.32 -18.06
CA VAL A 29 -5.83 -4.83 -16.67
C VAL A 29 -6.47 -3.44 -16.62
N PRO A 30 -7.68 -3.27 -16.05
CA PRO A 30 -8.24 -1.95 -15.84
C PRO A 30 -7.30 -1.17 -14.91
N SER A 31 -6.92 0.04 -15.30
CA SER A 31 -6.15 0.93 -14.43
C SER A 31 -6.88 1.11 -13.09
N ASP A 32 -6.15 1.12 -11.98
CA ASP A 32 -6.71 1.23 -10.62
C ASP A 32 -7.76 2.34 -10.48
N GLU A 33 -7.59 3.47 -11.19
CA GLU A 33 -8.54 4.58 -11.18
C GLU A 33 -9.89 4.24 -11.84
N LYS A 34 -9.87 3.48 -12.94
CA LYS A 34 -11.10 3.01 -13.61
C LYS A 34 -11.83 2.01 -12.73
N PHE A 35 -11.10 1.06 -12.14
CA PHE A 35 -11.66 0.13 -11.17
C PHE A 35 -12.29 0.90 -9.99
N LEU A 36 -11.53 1.80 -9.35
CA LEU A 36 -12.04 2.63 -8.25
C LEU A 36 -13.23 3.49 -8.66
N SER A 37 -13.33 3.95 -9.91
CA SER A 37 -14.48 4.74 -10.38
C SER A 37 -15.79 3.93 -10.40
N GLU A 38 -15.70 2.64 -10.75
CA GLU A 38 -16.83 1.70 -10.85
C GLU A 38 -17.29 1.16 -9.49
N LEU A 39 -16.45 1.22 -8.45
CA LEU A 39 -16.82 0.77 -7.10
C LEU A 39 -17.87 1.69 -6.47
N SER A 40 -18.73 1.13 -5.62
CA SER A 40 -19.65 1.92 -4.79
C SER A 40 -18.86 2.82 -3.80
N PRO A 41 -19.40 3.97 -3.39
CA PRO A 41 -18.70 4.91 -2.50
C PRO A 41 -18.31 4.26 -1.16
N GLU A 42 -19.12 3.32 -0.66
CA GLU A 42 -18.82 2.54 0.55
C GLU A 42 -17.58 1.66 0.37
N LEU A 43 -17.47 0.97 -0.77
CA LEU A 43 -16.33 0.11 -1.05
C LEU A 43 -15.05 0.92 -1.27
N LYS A 44 -15.15 2.12 -1.87
CA LYS A 44 -13.99 3.02 -1.98
C LYS A 44 -13.46 3.41 -0.60
N ALA A 45 -14.35 3.80 0.32
CA ALA A 45 -13.95 4.16 1.68
C ALA A 45 -13.24 2.99 2.40
N LYS A 46 -13.77 1.76 2.27
CA LYS A 46 -13.13 0.55 2.80
C LYS A 46 -11.75 0.30 2.17
N TYR A 47 -11.64 0.43 0.84
CA TYR A 47 -10.37 0.27 0.14
C TYR A 47 -9.32 1.28 0.61
N HIS A 48 -9.69 2.56 0.74
CA HIS A 48 -8.77 3.59 1.21
C HIS A 48 -8.31 3.34 2.66
N ALA A 49 -9.22 2.96 3.55
CA ALA A 49 -8.89 2.59 4.92
C ALA A 49 -7.91 1.40 4.97
N GLU A 50 -8.15 0.37 4.16
CA GLU A 50 -7.26 -0.80 4.12
C GLU A 50 -5.92 -0.51 3.46
N LYS A 51 -5.89 0.34 2.42
CA LYS A 51 -4.67 0.80 1.74
C LYS A 51 -3.73 1.51 2.72
N GLU A 52 -4.28 2.35 3.60
CA GLU A 52 -3.50 3.04 4.63
C GLU A 52 -2.89 2.05 5.64
N ILE A 53 -3.68 1.09 6.12
CA ILE A 53 -3.19 0.04 7.04
C ILE A 53 -2.06 -0.76 6.40
N ARG A 54 -2.20 -1.15 5.12
CA ARG A 54 -1.15 -1.89 4.39
C ARG A 54 0.11 -1.05 4.19
N ALA A 55 -0.03 0.22 3.82
CA ALA A 55 1.10 1.12 3.68
C ALA A 55 1.86 1.26 5.01
N ARG A 56 1.14 1.35 6.13
CA ARG A 56 1.74 1.43 7.46
C ARG A 56 2.40 0.12 7.89
N ALA A 57 1.74 -1.01 7.65
CA ALA A 57 2.30 -2.34 7.91
C ALA A 57 3.63 -2.55 7.16
N ASN A 58 3.70 -2.13 5.89
CA ASN A 58 4.93 -2.21 5.10
C ASN A 58 6.04 -1.31 5.66
N GLN A 59 5.71 -0.11 6.15
CA GLN A 59 6.68 0.77 6.82
C GLN A 59 7.23 0.13 8.10
N LEU A 60 6.36 -0.43 8.95
CA LEU A 60 6.76 -1.12 10.17
C LEU A 60 7.61 -2.36 9.87
N MET A 61 7.27 -3.11 8.82
CA MET A 61 8.07 -4.24 8.34
C MET A 61 9.48 -3.78 7.95
N GLN A 62 9.60 -2.70 7.17
CA GLN A 62 10.90 -2.15 6.78
C GLN A 62 11.71 -1.65 7.98
N GLN A 63 11.06 -1.05 8.99
CA GLN A 63 11.73 -0.65 10.23
C GLN A 63 12.29 -1.87 10.98
N LYS A 64 11.47 -2.91 11.18
CA LYS A 64 11.92 -4.15 11.83
C LYS A 64 13.05 -4.84 11.07
N MET A 65 13.03 -4.77 9.74
CA MET A 65 14.12 -5.28 8.89
C MET A 65 15.42 -4.47 9.10
N LYS A 66 15.34 -3.14 9.21
CA LYS A 66 16.49 -2.29 9.51
C LYS A 66 17.08 -2.59 10.89
N ASP A 67 16.24 -2.81 11.89
CA ASP A 67 16.69 -3.17 13.24
C ASP A 67 17.41 -4.52 13.28
N THR A 68 17.18 -5.38 12.28
CA THR A 68 17.80 -6.71 12.18
C THR A 68 18.94 -6.75 11.14
N GLN A 69 19.32 -5.61 10.56
CA GLN A 69 20.28 -5.50 9.47
C GLN A 69 21.68 -6.05 9.82
N ASP A 70 22.10 -5.96 11.07
CA ASP A 70 23.44 -6.40 11.52
C ASP A 70 23.61 -7.93 11.61
N LYS A 71 22.51 -8.69 11.50
CA LYS A 71 22.54 -10.16 11.60
C LYS A 71 22.28 -10.76 10.23
N PRO A 72 23.03 -11.77 9.79
CA PRO A 72 22.78 -12.41 8.51
C PRO A 72 21.45 -13.19 8.52
N ALA A 73 20.76 -13.21 7.38
CA ALA A 73 19.38 -13.72 7.26
C ALA A 73 19.19 -15.18 7.70
N TRP A 74 20.22 -16.02 7.58
CA TRP A 74 20.16 -17.44 7.99
C TRP A 74 20.23 -17.65 9.51
N LEU A 75 20.71 -16.65 10.27
CA LEU A 75 20.73 -16.66 11.75
C LEU A 75 19.43 -16.06 12.33
N GLN A 76 18.72 -15.26 11.54
CA GLN A 76 17.38 -14.78 11.83
C GLN A 76 16.39 -15.89 11.53
N GLY A 77 16.38 -16.94 12.36
CA GLY A 77 15.51 -18.09 12.15
C GLY A 77 14.10 -17.63 11.76
N LEU A 78 13.53 -18.24 10.71
CA LEU A 78 12.17 -18.02 10.22
C LEU A 78 11.16 -18.34 11.34
N LYS A 79 11.09 -17.52 12.38
CA LYS A 79 10.09 -17.63 13.45
C LYS A 79 8.79 -17.14 12.84
N SER A 80 8.16 -18.02 12.07
CA SER A 80 6.81 -17.91 11.49
C SER A 80 6.53 -16.53 10.87
N SER A 81 6.94 -16.33 9.62
CA SER A 81 6.61 -15.12 8.83
C SER A 81 5.16 -14.67 9.02
N GLN A 82 4.23 -15.64 9.03
CA GLN A 82 2.80 -15.39 9.23
C GLN A 82 2.42 -14.82 10.60
N LYS A 83 3.09 -15.21 11.69
CA LYS A 83 2.78 -14.67 13.03
C LYS A 83 3.30 -13.24 13.16
N LEU A 84 4.50 -12.99 12.63
CA LEU A 84 5.11 -11.66 12.62
C LEU A 84 4.30 -10.70 11.74
N GLU A 85 3.89 -11.13 10.55
CA GLU A 85 3.01 -10.36 9.66
C GLU A 85 1.69 -10.00 10.33
N ARG A 86 1.04 -10.95 11.00
CA ARG A 86 -0.20 -10.68 11.77
C ARG A 86 0.02 -9.65 12.87
N GLN A 87 1.12 -9.76 13.62
CA GLN A 87 1.46 -8.79 14.67
C GLN A 87 1.69 -7.39 14.09
N ILE A 88 2.43 -7.29 12.98
CA ILE A 88 2.69 -6.01 12.30
C ILE A 88 1.38 -5.41 11.76
N LEU A 89 0.48 -6.24 11.22
CA LEU A 89 -0.80 -5.79 10.71
C LEU A 89 -1.72 -5.29 11.84
N GLU A 90 -1.77 -6.00 12.98
CA GLU A 90 -2.50 -5.56 14.17
C GLU A 90 -1.94 -4.26 14.74
N GLU A 91 -0.61 -4.12 14.78
CA GLU A 91 0.08 -2.91 15.22
C GLU A 91 -0.24 -1.72 14.31
N ALA A 92 -0.16 -1.91 12.99
CA ALA A 92 -0.53 -0.90 12.00
C ALA A 92 -2.00 -0.47 12.13
N ARG A 93 -2.91 -1.44 12.34
CA ARG A 93 -4.35 -1.17 12.52
C ARG A 93 -4.60 -0.32 13.76
N LYS A 94 -3.99 -0.69 14.90
CA LYS A 94 -4.09 0.07 16.15
C LYS A 94 -3.55 1.48 16.00
N GLU A 95 -2.43 1.65 15.30
CA GLU A 95 -1.83 2.98 15.12
C GLU A 95 -2.72 3.88 14.24
N VAL A 96 -3.27 3.36 13.14
CA VAL A 96 -4.21 4.11 12.30
C VAL A 96 -5.47 4.49 13.09
N GLU A 97 -6.04 3.55 13.84
CA GLU A 97 -7.22 3.79 14.69
C GLU A 97 -6.95 4.82 15.79
N GLN A 98 -5.79 4.77 16.43
CA GLN A 98 -5.38 5.80 17.41
C GLN A 98 -5.23 7.17 16.75
N ARG A 99 -4.70 7.24 15.53
CA ARG A 99 -4.56 8.50 14.77
C ARG A 99 -5.92 9.09 14.40
N THR A 100 -6.86 8.27 13.94
CA THR A 100 -8.22 8.75 13.61
C THR A 100 -8.92 9.28 14.84
N VAL A 101 -8.90 8.53 15.95
CA VAL A 101 -9.52 8.94 17.22
C VAL A 101 -8.86 10.22 17.75
N ALA A 102 -7.52 10.32 17.70
CA ALA A 102 -6.81 11.53 18.12
C ALA A 102 -7.16 12.76 17.26
N GLY A 103 -7.34 12.58 15.94
CA GLY A 103 -7.76 13.65 15.02
C GLY A 103 -9.18 14.14 15.32
N GLU A 104 -10.11 13.23 15.61
CA GLU A 104 -11.48 13.56 16.01
C GLU A 104 -11.51 14.33 17.33
N LEU A 105 -10.81 13.83 18.36
CA LEU A 105 -10.67 14.50 19.66
C LEU A 105 -10.05 15.90 19.54
N ALA A 106 -9.06 16.09 18.66
CA ALA A 106 -8.44 17.39 18.42
C ALA A 106 -9.44 18.37 17.79
N SER A 107 -10.18 17.92 16.78
CA SER A 107 -11.21 18.71 16.10
C SER A 107 -12.35 19.11 17.05
N GLU A 108 -12.74 18.21 17.94
CA GLU A 108 -13.76 18.45 18.96
C GLU A 108 -13.32 19.48 20.00
N ARG A 109 -12.06 19.40 20.47
CA ARG A 109 -11.47 20.40 21.36
C ARG A 109 -11.44 21.78 20.73
N GLU A 110 -11.19 21.88 19.43
CA GLU A 110 -11.17 23.14 18.71
C GLU A 110 -12.57 23.74 18.60
N ARG A 111 -13.59 22.93 18.26
CA ARG A 111 -15.00 23.35 18.29
C ARG A 111 -15.44 23.88 19.65
N LEU A 112 -15.06 23.21 20.74
CA LEU A 112 -15.38 23.65 22.10
C LEU A 112 -14.71 24.98 22.45
N ARG A 113 -13.48 25.22 21.98
CA ARG A 113 -12.79 26.51 22.16
C ARG A 113 -13.48 27.64 21.42
N GLU A 114 -13.91 27.40 20.18
CA GLU A 114 -14.66 28.39 19.39
C GLU A 114 -16.00 28.74 20.03
N LEU A 115 -16.72 27.75 20.57
CA LEU A 115 -17.97 27.96 21.30
C LEU A 115 -17.73 28.79 22.57
N ALA A 116 -16.69 28.47 23.34
CA ALA A 116 -16.33 29.21 24.54
C ALA A 116 -15.90 30.66 24.25
N GLU A 117 -15.25 30.92 23.12
CA GLU A 117 -14.94 32.30 22.69
C GLU A 117 -16.18 33.07 22.24
N LYS A 118 -17.16 32.41 21.61
CA LYS A 118 -18.43 33.03 21.22
C LYS A 118 -19.27 33.37 22.44
N GLU A 119 -19.34 32.50 23.45
CA GLU A 119 -20.06 32.77 24.69
C GLU A 119 -19.44 33.93 25.50
N LYS A 120 -18.11 34.11 25.48
CA LYS A 120 -17.45 35.24 26.16
C LYS A 120 -17.62 36.59 25.47
N LYS A 121 -18.07 36.63 24.21
CA LYS A 121 -18.29 37.86 23.42
C LYS A 121 -19.73 38.36 23.47
N LEU A 122 -20.64 37.57 24.05
CA LEU A 122 -22.02 37.95 24.39
C LEU A 122 -22.07 38.51 25.82
#